data_AF-A0A5B9WRF7-F1
#
_entry.id   AF-A0A5B9WRF7-F1
#
_cell.length_a   1.000
_cell.length_b   1.000
_cell.length_c   1.000
_cell.angle_alpha   90.00
_cell.angle_beta   90.00
_cell.angle_gamma   90.00
#
_symmetry.space_group_name_H-M   'P 1'
#
loop_
_entity.id
_entity.type
_entity.pdbx_description
1 polymer ?
#
loop_
_entity_poly.entity_id
_entity_poly.type
_entity_poly.pdbx_seq_one_letter_code
_entity_poly.pdbx_strand_id
1 'polypeptide(L)'
;MNKEMQTFKQFKEELEKNSELQNEFKEDPLKAVQQFEPKNPRNDVWVYRLVVSALGAAILLIILGVVVLMLNDSVDGDGKLPTIFTAIGSGAIGALAGLLAPAPQRAE
;
A
#
# COMPACT_ATOMS: atom_id res chain seq x y z
N MET A 1 -15.71 -7.47 11.41
CA MET A 1 -15.50 -6.01 11.45
C MET A 1 -14.16 -5.79 12.13
N ASN A 2 -13.08 -5.70 11.34
CA ASN A 2 -11.71 -5.60 11.84
C ASN A 2 -11.49 -4.24 12.49
N LYS A 3 -11.43 -4.20 13.83
CA LYS A 3 -10.89 -3.05 14.55
C LYS A 3 -9.42 -3.36 14.82
N GLU A 4 -8.54 -2.73 14.04
CA GLU A 4 -7.12 -2.71 14.37
C GLU A 4 -6.95 -2.02 15.72
N MET A 5 -6.48 -2.76 16.72
CA MET A 5 -6.30 -2.27 18.09
C MET A 5 -5.01 -1.45 18.16
N GLN A 6 -5.09 -0.18 17.79
CA GLN A 6 -3.91 0.68 17.64
C GLN A 6 -3.54 1.45 18.91
N THR A 7 -4.21 1.25 20.05
CA THR A 7 -4.01 2.12 21.22
C THR A 7 -4.20 1.40 22.56
N PHE A 8 -3.30 1.68 23.51
CA PHE A 8 -3.33 1.21 24.89
C PHE A 8 -4.71 1.38 25.58
N LYS A 9 -5.44 2.44 25.21
CA LYS A 9 -6.80 2.70 25.70
C LYS A 9 -7.78 1.58 25.36
N GLN A 10 -7.72 1.03 24.15
CA GLN A 10 -8.61 -0.06 23.71
C GLN A 10 -8.20 -1.38 24.35
N PHE A 11 -6.90 -1.62 24.50
CA PHE A 11 -6.40 -2.77 25.25
C PHE A 11 -6.91 -2.76 26.69
N LYS A 12 -6.87 -1.60 27.37
CA LYS A 12 -7.42 -1.45 28.72
C LYS A 12 -8.92 -1.74 28.78
N GLU A 13 -9.70 -1.21 27.85
CA GLU A 13 -11.16 -1.46 27.81
C GLU A 13 -11.48 -2.94 27.57
N GLU A 14 -10.70 -3.64 26.75
CA GLU A 14 -10.90 -5.06 26.46
C GLU A 14 -10.47 -5.94 27.65
N LEU A 15 -9.36 -5.56 28.31
CA LEU A 15 -8.89 -6.20 29.54
C LEU A 15 -9.91 -6.06 30.69
N GLU A 16 -10.59 -4.92 30.79
CA GLU A 16 -11.64 -4.70 31.79
C GLU A 16 -12.91 -5.54 31.52
N LYS A 17 -13.21 -5.85 30.26
CA LYS A 17 -14.43 -6.56 29.85
C LYS A 17 -14.27 -8.07 29.72
N ASN A 18 -13.06 -8.56 29.42
CA ASN A 18 -12.82 -9.96 29.13
C ASN A 18 -12.06 -10.67 30.26
N SER A 19 -12.75 -11.59 30.94
CA SER A 19 -12.20 -12.36 32.06
C SER A 19 -11.11 -13.36 31.65
N GLU A 20 -11.08 -13.84 30.40
CA GLU A 20 -9.99 -14.70 29.91
C GLU A 20 -8.70 -13.91 29.72
N LEU A 21 -8.78 -12.71 29.13
CA LEU A 21 -7.65 -11.82 28.96
C LEU A 21 -7.06 -11.37 30.31
N GLN A 22 -7.88 -11.20 31.35
CA GLN A 22 -7.39 -10.91 32.69
C GLN A 22 -6.58 -12.06 33.30
N ASN A 23 -7.00 -13.31 33.06
CA ASN A 23 -6.28 -14.48 33.56
C ASN A 23 -4.98 -14.67 32.80
N GLU A 24 -5.01 -14.55 31.48
CA GLU A 24 -3.82 -14.64 30.64
C GLU A 24 -2.80 -13.53 30.96
N PHE A 25 -3.26 -12.30 31.20
CA PHE A 25 -2.40 -11.19 31.61
C PHE A 25 -1.81 -11.36 33.02
N LYS A 26 -2.50 -12.06 33.93
CA LYS A 26 -1.99 -12.39 35.27
C LYS A 26 -0.96 -13.52 35.24
N GLU A 27 -1.13 -14.51 34.37
CA GLU A 27 -0.19 -15.62 34.22
C GLU A 27 1.07 -15.22 33.47
N ASP A 28 0.93 -14.50 32.35
CA ASP A 28 2.06 -14.03 31.54
C ASP A 28 1.74 -12.67 30.87
N PRO A 29 2.11 -11.56 31.53
CA PRO A 29 1.80 -10.22 31.02
C PRO A 29 2.55 -9.90 29.72
N LEU A 30 3.69 -10.53 29.44
CA LEU A 30 4.47 -10.29 28.21
C LEU A 30 3.79 -10.95 27.02
N LYS A 31 3.34 -12.19 27.18
CA LYS A 31 2.63 -12.93 26.14
C LYS A 31 1.27 -12.30 25.83
N ALA A 32 0.57 -11.85 26.87
CA ALA A 32 -0.72 -11.20 26.74
C ALA A 32 -0.65 -9.87 25.99
N VAL A 33 0.48 -9.16 26.00
CA VAL A 33 0.67 -7.90 25.26
C VAL A 33 1.14 -8.14 23.82
N GLN A 34 1.94 -9.18 23.55
CA GLN A 34 2.41 -9.53 22.20
C GLN A 34 1.28 -9.84 21.22
N GLN A 35 0.17 -10.42 21.69
CA GLN A 35 -1.02 -10.64 20.84
C GLN A 35 -1.72 -9.34 20.39
N PHE A 36 -1.39 -8.20 20.99
CA PHE A 36 -1.91 -6.88 20.64
C PHE A 36 -0.88 -5.98 19.96
N GLU A 37 0.33 -6.47 19.65
CA GLU A 37 1.25 -5.71 18.82
C GLU A 37 0.60 -5.48 17.44
N PRO A 38 0.53 -4.21 16.98
CA PRO A 38 -0.06 -3.91 15.69
C PRO A 38 0.69 -4.67 14.63
N LYS A 39 0.02 -5.64 13.99
CA LYS A 39 0.52 -6.37 12.85
C LYS A 39 0.77 -5.35 11.75
N ASN A 40 2.01 -4.90 11.64
CA ASN A 40 2.39 -3.74 10.84
C ASN A 40 1.92 -3.97 9.39
N PRO A 41 0.88 -3.27 8.89
CA PRO A 41 0.33 -3.52 7.55
C PRO A 41 1.35 -3.16 6.45
N ARG A 42 2.45 -2.49 6.83
CA ARG A 42 3.61 -2.19 6.00
C ARG A 42 4.35 -3.42 5.47
N ASN A 43 4.17 -4.60 6.07
CA ASN A 43 4.87 -5.81 5.63
C ASN A 43 4.01 -6.73 4.76
N ASP A 44 2.87 -6.24 4.25
CA ASP A 44 2.05 -7.02 3.35
C ASP A 44 2.67 -7.05 1.95
N VAL A 45 3.58 -8.01 1.76
CA VAL A 45 4.26 -8.33 0.50
C VAL A 45 3.25 -8.48 -0.65
N TRP A 46 2.00 -8.82 -0.35
CA TRP A 46 0.94 -8.95 -1.33
C TRP A 46 0.55 -7.61 -1.97
N VAL A 47 0.42 -6.54 -1.18
CA VAL A 47 0.13 -5.19 -1.68
C VAL A 47 1.29 -4.70 -2.55
N TYR A 48 2.53 -4.91 -2.08
CA TYR A 48 3.72 -4.58 -2.87
C TYR A 48 3.73 -5.32 -4.22
N ARG A 49 3.46 -6.63 -4.23
CA ARG A 49 3.42 -7.43 -5.47
C ARG A 49 2.33 -6.95 -6.42
N LEU A 50 1.13 -6.63 -5.93
CA LEU A 50 0.02 -6.19 -6.77
C LEU A 50 0.28 -4.84 -7.42
N VAL A 51 0.84 -3.89 -6.66
CA VAL A 51 1.18 -2.56 -7.19
C VAL A 51 2.31 -2.67 -8.22
N VAL A 52 3.39 -3.39 -7.90
CA VAL A 52 4.53 -3.56 -8.82
C VAL A 52 4.12 -4.32 -10.08
N SER A 53 3.29 -5.37 -9.97
CA SER A 53 2.81 -6.11 -11.13
C SER A 53 1.89 -5.27 -12.02
N ALA A 54 1.00 -4.47 -11.42
CA ALA A 54 0.11 -3.58 -12.18
C ALA A 54 0.90 -2.49 -12.91
N LEU A 55 1.90 -1.90 -12.25
CA LEU A 55 2.77 -0.89 -12.86
C LEU A 55 3.60 -1.48 -14.02
N GLY A 56 4.21 -2.64 -13.79
CA GLY A 56 4.98 -3.36 -14.80
C GLY A 56 4.11 -3.74 -16.01
N ALA A 57 2.91 -4.25 -15.77
CA ALA A 57 1.97 -4.61 -16.83
C ALA A 57 1.52 -3.38 -17.63
N ALA A 58 1.24 -2.25 -16.98
CA ALA A 58 0.88 -1.00 -17.66
C ALA A 58 1.98 -0.55 -18.62
N ILE A 59 3.24 -0.51 -18.15
CA ILE A 59 4.40 -0.14 -18.98
C ILE A 59 4.55 -1.09 -20.17
N LEU A 60 4.45 -2.41 -19.94
CA LEU A 60 4.54 -3.41 -21.00
C LEU A 60 3.43 -3.23 -22.04
N LEU A 61 2.18 -2.99 -21.61
CA LEU A 61 1.05 -2.75 -22.52
C LEU A 61 1.24 -1.49 -23.36
N ILE A 62 1.80 -0.43 -22.77
CA ILE A 62 2.11 0.80 -23.50
C ILE A 62 3.18 0.53 -24.56
N ILE A 63 4.28 -0.13 -24.20
CA ILE A 63 5.35 -0.48 -25.15
C ILE A 63 4.77 -1.32 -26.30
N LEU A 64 3.97 -2.34 -25.98
CA LEU A 64 3.32 -3.19 -26.98
C LEU A 64 2.38 -2.39 -27.88
N GLY A 65 1.55 -1.52 -27.30
CA GLY A 65 0.65 -0.65 -28.05
C GLY A 65 1.39 0.28 -29.00
N VAL A 66 2.50 0.86 -28.56
CA VAL A 66 3.38 1.70 -29.41
C VAL A 66 4.01 0.89 -30.54
N VAL A 67 4.52 -0.31 -30.26
CA VAL A 67 5.11 -1.19 -31.29
C VAL A 67 4.06 -1.58 -32.34
N VAL A 68 2.85 -1.97 -31.91
CA VAL A 68 1.75 -2.31 -32.83
C VAL A 68 1.34 -1.11 -33.68
N LEU A 69 1.22 0.07 -33.07
CA LEU A 69 0.88 1.31 -33.77
C LEU A 69 1.94 1.69 -34.82
N MET A 70 3.22 1.49 -34.51
CA MET A 70 4.35 1.74 -35.42
C MET A 70 4.38 0.76 -36.59
N LEU A 71 4.04 -0.51 -36.36
CA LEU A 71 3.98 -1.54 -37.41
C LEU A 71 2.81 -1.35 -38.39
N ASN A 72 1.74 -0.69 -37.95
CA ASN A 72 0.54 -0.46 -38.76
C ASN A 72 0.57 0.86 -39.55
N ASP A 73 1.73 1.55 -39.61
CA ASP A 73 1.92 2.86 -40.27
C ASP A 73 0.86 3.91 -39.87
N SER A 74 0.24 3.72 -38.70
CA SER A 74 -0.91 4.52 -38.23
C SER A 74 -0.46 5.70 -37.36
N VAL A 75 0.83 6.00 -37.37
CA VAL A 75 1.44 7.06 -36.57
C VAL A 75 2.21 7.99 -37.48
N ASP A 76 1.53 9.05 -37.92
CA ASP A 76 2.21 10.27 -38.35
C ASP A 76 2.98 10.81 -37.13
N GLY A 77 4.32 10.84 -37.23
CA GLY A 77 5.28 10.98 -36.13
C GLY A 77 5.24 12.29 -35.33
N ASP A 78 4.21 13.12 -35.45
CA ASP A 78 4.29 14.55 -35.13
C ASP A 78 3.78 14.98 -33.74
N GLY A 79 3.44 14.04 -32.83
CA GLY A 79 3.28 14.47 -31.43
C GLY A 79 2.53 13.56 -30.45
N LYS A 80 1.78 12.56 -30.90
CA LYS A 80 0.99 11.71 -29.99
C LYS A 80 1.86 10.84 -29.08
N LEU A 81 2.98 10.33 -29.58
CA LEU A 81 3.90 9.50 -28.80
C LEU A 81 4.53 10.26 -27.62
N PRO A 82 5.17 11.44 -27.82
CA PRO A 82 5.66 12.27 -26.71
C PRO A 82 4.61 12.58 -25.64
N THR A 83 3.35 12.85 -26.04
CA THR A 83 2.26 13.11 -25.09
C THR A 83 1.93 11.88 -24.24
N ILE A 84 1.88 10.69 -24.84
CA ILE A 84 1.63 9.43 -24.12
C ILE A 84 2.77 9.17 -23.11
N PHE A 85 4.03 9.27 -23.55
CA PHE A 85 5.18 9.11 -22.65
C PHE A 85 5.20 10.14 -21.53
N THR A 86 4.83 11.40 -21.81
CA THR A 86 4.73 12.46 -20.79
C THR A 86 3.65 12.16 -19.76
N ALA A 87 2.48 11.67 -20.18
CA ALA A 87 1.39 11.32 -19.27
C ALA A 87 1.75 10.16 -18.34
N ILE A 88 2.49 9.17 -18.85
CA ILE A 88 2.94 8.03 -18.03
C ILE A 88 4.06 8.46 -17.10
N GLY A 89 5.02 9.25 -17.60
CA GLY A 89 6.11 9.79 -16.79
C GLY A 89 5.59 10.62 -15.62
N SER A 90 4.59 11.48 -15.84
CA SER A 90 3.97 12.27 -14.77
C SER A 90 3.22 11.39 -13.76
N GLY A 91 2.50 10.35 -14.23
CA GLY A 91 1.83 9.38 -13.37
C GLY A 91 2.81 8.59 -12.48
N ALA A 92 3.95 8.16 -13.03
CA ALA A 92 5.00 7.45 -12.29
C ALA A 92 5.66 8.36 -11.24
N ILE A 93 5.97 9.62 -11.58
CA ILE A 93 6.50 10.62 -10.65
C ILE A 93 5.49 10.90 -9.53
N GLY A 94 4.20 11.03 -9.85
CA GLY A 94 3.13 11.22 -8.86
C GLY A 94 2.99 10.05 -7.89
N ALA A 95 3.11 8.81 -8.38
CA ALA A 95 3.10 7.62 -7.54
C ALA A 95 4.32 7.54 -6.60
N LEU A 96 5.52 7.86 -7.11
CA LEU A 96 6.74 7.95 -6.29
C LEU A 96 6.63 9.05 -5.23
N ALA A 97 6.08 10.21 -5.60
CA ALA A 97 5.80 11.29 -4.65
C ALA A 97 4.81 10.86 -3.58
N GLY A 98 3.76 10.10 -3.93
CA GLY A 98 2.81 9.53 -2.98
C GLY A 98 3.44 8.50 -2.03
N LEU A 99 4.39 7.68 -2.51
CA LEU A 99 5.11 6.72 -1.66
C LEU A 99 6.12 7.40 -0.72
N LEU A 100 6.76 8.47 -1.19
CA LEU A 100 7.75 9.25 -0.45
C LEU A 100 7.12 10.32 0.46
N ALA A 101 5.83 10.60 0.30
CA ALA A 101 5.11 11.55 1.14
C ALA A 101 5.17 11.07 2.60
N PRO A 102 5.56 11.94 3.55
CA PRO A 102 5.58 11.58 4.96
C PRO A 102 4.18 11.17 5.41
N ALA A 103 4.10 10.08 6.16
CA ALA A 103 2.83 9.64 6.73
C ALA A 103 2.24 10.78 7.58
N PRO A 104 0.93 11.04 7.51
CA PRO A 104 0.31 12.12 8.27
C PRO A 104 0.58 11.90 9.76
N GLN A 105 1.41 12.76 10.33
CA GLN A 105 1.61 12.82 11.77
C GLN A 105 0.32 13.38 12.36
N ARG A 106 -0.36 12.58 13.19
CA ARG A 106 -1.45 13.10 14.03
C ARG A 106 -0.85 14.21 14.87
N ALA A 107 -1.28 15.44 14.64
CA ALA A 107 -1.05 16.54 15.55
C ALA A 107 -1.85 16.23 16.83
N GLU A 108 -1.14 16.05 17.93
CA GLU A 108 -1.71 15.98 19.29
C GLU A 108 -1.94 17.39 19.85
#